data_AF-A0A7C5NAP7-F1
#
_entry.id   AF-A0A7C5NAP7-F1
#
_cell.length_a   1.000
_cell.length_b   1.000
_cell.length_c   1.000
_cell.angle_alpha   90.00
_cell.angle_beta   90.00
_cell.angle_gamma   90.00
#
_symmetry.space_group_name_H-M   'P 1'
#
loop_
_entity.id
_entity.type
_entity.pdbx_description
1 polymer ?
#
loop_
_entity_poly.entity_id
_entity_poly.type
_entity_poly.pdbx_seq_one_letter_code
_entity_poly.pdbx_strand_id
1 'polypeptide(L)'
;DWRPVEIVKPGAGESGTIFYDLAELRSATQLKIHTDRVGFFSTPGFMGTWPTNEDNSARVTINQILIVALGASFEGEAVSDFSPKELDTEHAEPGTECYGCHQTLDPMRDYIRASWTNFYGQQLDEERMNLQADFVFKEMQTEGNGIVDLANTLAAHPLFAKAWAQKLCYYANSAACPEGEELDRVVQAFVDSGHDFATLVRELFSSPLITGEACVSGVDAGTTATIARRSLFCAQLSHRLGVDDLCGNQTLPEQRTNLQDDVNDAMSSVPDDGFSRAVVEPVVIAETGMFSRANREAACVIAAQDGFSLVFDGMSQQQVLAILVEDVMGLPPSDPRHDGARTILENHVSDAMAADKTEQEAMQSAFVLACMAPTTAGVGF
;
A
#
# COMPACT_ATOMS: atom_id res chain seq x y z
N ASP A 1 8.22 -12.41 -4.46
CA ASP A 1 7.37 -13.61 -4.36
C ASP A 1 6.34 -13.33 -3.27
N TRP A 2 5.07 -13.13 -3.66
CA TRP A 2 3.96 -13.01 -2.72
C TRP A 2 3.20 -14.32 -2.80
N ARG A 3 3.27 -15.13 -1.74
CA ARG A 3 2.54 -16.39 -1.69
C ARG A 3 1.89 -16.58 -0.32
N PRO A 4 0.77 -17.31 -0.24
CA PRO A 4 0.21 -17.76 1.02
C PRO A 4 1.21 -18.64 1.77
N VAL A 5 1.33 -18.41 3.07
CA VAL A 5 2.15 -19.22 3.99
C VAL A 5 1.28 -19.57 5.19
N GLU A 6 1.20 -20.85 5.52
CA GLU A 6 0.44 -21.32 6.67
C GLU A 6 1.25 -21.08 7.96
N ILE A 7 0.65 -20.46 8.97
CA ILE A 7 1.30 -20.30 10.28
C ILE A 7 0.72 -21.35 11.22
N VAL A 8 1.59 -22.20 11.77
CA VAL A 8 1.22 -23.27 12.70
C VAL A 8 2.01 -23.16 13.99
N LYS A 9 1.44 -23.66 15.09
CA LYS A 9 2.21 -23.83 16.34
C LYS A 9 3.13 -25.05 16.20
N PRO A 10 4.40 -24.98 16.66
CA PRO A 10 5.26 -26.15 16.75
C PRO A 10 4.61 -27.23 17.63
N GLY A 11 4.65 -28.47 17.18
CA GLY A 11 4.24 -29.62 17.99
C GLY A 11 5.17 -29.86 19.18
N ALA A 12 4.78 -30.79 20.07
CA ALA A 12 5.60 -31.15 21.22
C ALA A 12 6.99 -31.67 20.77
N GLY A 13 8.06 -30.98 21.20
CA GLY A 13 9.44 -31.32 20.82
C GLY A 13 9.87 -30.81 19.45
N GLU A 14 9.02 -30.09 18.72
CA GLU A 14 9.39 -29.41 17.48
C GLU A 14 9.96 -28.02 17.76
N SER A 15 10.99 -27.64 17.00
CA SER A 15 11.49 -26.26 16.98
C SER A 15 10.60 -25.37 16.12
N GLY A 16 10.47 -24.11 16.51
CA GLY A 16 9.91 -23.07 15.63
C GLY A 16 10.81 -22.80 14.43
N THR A 17 10.23 -22.23 13.37
CA THR A 17 10.98 -21.75 12.21
C THR A 17 11.90 -20.62 12.64
N ILE A 18 13.15 -20.68 12.17
CA ILE A 18 14.21 -19.79 12.60
C ILE A 18 14.17 -18.51 11.75
N PHE A 19 13.97 -17.36 12.39
CA PHE A 19 13.78 -16.08 11.66
C PHE A 19 15.01 -15.61 10.87
N TYR A 20 16.20 -16.13 11.16
CA TYR A 20 17.45 -15.79 10.46
C TYR A 20 17.85 -16.80 9.37
N ASP A 21 17.08 -17.89 9.17
CA ASP A 21 17.28 -18.78 8.02
C ASP A 21 16.51 -18.25 6.80
N LEU A 22 17.11 -17.25 6.13
CA LEU A 22 16.48 -16.58 4.98
C LEU A 22 16.22 -17.53 3.80
N ALA A 23 16.99 -18.60 3.65
CA ALA A 23 16.82 -19.57 2.57
C ALA A 23 15.57 -20.44 2.81
N GLU A 24 15.39 -20.91 4.06
CA GLU A 24 14.18 -21.60 4.47
C GLU A 24 12.95 -20.69 4.33
N LEU A 25 13.00 -19.46 4.89
CA LEU A 25 11.88 -18.52 4.85
C LEU A 25 11.43 -18.20 3.42
N ARG A 26 12.37 -18.04 2.48
CA ARG A 26 12.06 -17.78 1.06
C ARG A 26 11.40 -18.95 0.35
N SER A 27 11.55 -20.18 0.84
CA SER A 27 10.97 -21.39 0.22
C SER A 27 9.83 -22.04 1.02
N ALA A 28 9.64 -21.63 2.28
CA ALA A 28 8.59 -22.10 3.18
C ALA A 28 7.15 -21.80 2.72
N THR A 29 6.33 -22.84 2.65
CA THR A 29 4.87 -22.75 2.55
C THR A 29 4.17 -22.84 3.91
N GLN A 30 4.94 -23.15 4.96
CA GLN A 30 4.47 -23.23 6.35
C GLN A 30 5.55 -22.66 7.29
N LEU A 31 5.15 -21.86 8.28
CA LEU A 31 6.01 -21.32 9.33
C LEU A 31 5.53 -21.80 10.70
N LYS A 32 6.44 -22.36 11.49
CA LYS A 32 6.16 -22.82 12.85
C LYS A 32 6.49 -21.72 13.85
N ILE A 33 5.47 -21.06 14.42
CA ILE A 33 5.65 -19.92 15.33
C ILE A 33 4.83 -20.17 16.60
N HIS A 34 5.44 -19.93 17.77
CA HIS A 34 4.77 -20.13 19.06
C HIS A 34 3.70 -19.07 19.36
N THR A 35 3.93 -17.85 18.90
CA THR A 35 3.00 -16.73 19.01
C THR A 35 1.95 -16.81 17.91
N ASP A 36 0.67 -16.66 18.27
CA ASP A 36 -0.40 -16.53 17.28
C ASP A 36 -0.16 -15.27 16.43
N ARG A 37 -0.07 -15.47 15.11
CA ARG A 37 0.10 -14.42 14.10
C ARG A 37 -0.98 -14.64 13.04
N VAL A 38 -1.93 -13.72 12.98
CA VAL A 38 -3.03 -13.74 11.99
C VAL A 38 -3.23 -12.35 11.42
N GLY A 39 -3.65 -12.28 10.16
CA GLY A 39 -3.96 -11.03 9.48
C GLY A 39 -2.80 -10.03 9.38
N PHE A 40 -3.11 -8.85 8.82
CA PHE A 40 -2.14 -7.79 8.57
C PHE A 40 -1.53 -7.19 9.85
N PHE A 41 -2.31 -7.17 10.94
CA PHE A 41 -1.92 -6.49 12.17
C PHE A 41 -0.92 -7.27 13.03
N SER A 42 -0.65 -8.52 12.65
CA SER A 42 0.39 -9.35 13.26
C SER A 42 1.74 -9.28 12.52
N THR A 43 1.80 -8.53 11.42
CA THR A 43 3.04 -8.40 10.63
C THR A 43 4.08 -7.54 11.37
N PRO A 44 5.38 -7.83 11.19
CA PRO A 44 6.44 -6.99 11.75
C PRO A 44 6.33 -5.51 11.33
N GLY A 45 5.89 -5.24 10.10
CA GLY A 45 5.68 -3.88 9.61
C GLY A 45 4.61 -3.14 10.41
N PHE A 46 3.45 -3.76 10.64
CA PHE A 46 2.39 -3.13 11.43
C PHE A 46 2.82 -2.92 12.89
N MET A 47 3.39 -3.94 13.52
CA MET A 47 3.83 -3.90 14.93
C MET A 47 4.97 -2.91 15.17
N GLY A 48 5.92 -2.82 14.23
CA GLY A 48 7.03 -1.87 14.30
C GLY A 48 6.57 -0.42 14.11
N THR A 49 5.49 -0.21 13.35
CA THR A 49 4.90 1.12 13.14
C THR A 49 4.11 1.59 14.36
N TRP A 50 3.41 0.66 15.02
CA TRP A 50 2.51 0.96 16.14
C TRP A 50 3.01 0.33 17.43
N PRO A 51 4.09 0.83 18.05
CA PRO A 51 4.54 0.32 19.34
C PRO A 51 3.50 0.62 20.42
N THR A 52 3.41 -0.27 21.41
CA THR A 52 2.56 -0.10 22.59
C THR A 52 3.42 -0.15 23.86
N ASN A 53 2.84 0.31 24.97
CA ASN A 53 3.44 0.32 26.31
C ASN A 53 2.34 0.12 27.36
N GLU A 54 2.68 0.16 28.65
CA GLU A 54 1.70 0.01 29.73
C GLU A 54 0.65 1.15 29.71
N ASP A 55 1.06 2.40 29.43
CA ASP A 55 0.15 3.55 29.48
C ASP A 55 -0.98 3.44 28.44
N ASN A 56 -0.61 3.15 27.19
CA ASN A 56 -1.55 2.97 26.09
C ASN A 56 -2.24 1.59 26.17
N SER A 57 -1.52 0.54 26.57
CA SER A 57 -2.04 -0.83 26.69
C SER A 57 -2.77 -1.32 25.43
N ALA A 58 -2.19 -1.05 24.26
CA ALA A 58 -2.66 -1.47 22.93
C ALA A 58 -3.96 -0.81 22.41
N ARG A 59 -4.48 0.23 23.07
CA ARG A 59 -5.62 1.03 22.58
C ARG A 59 -5.36 1.67 21.22
N VAL A 60 -4.18 2.28 21.04
CA VAL A 60 -3.79 2.85 19.74
C VAL A 60 -3.69 1.75 18.69
N THR A 61 -3.12 0.60 19.05
CA THR A 61 -2.99 -0.55 18.15
C THR A 61 -4.36 -1.02 17.69
N ILE A 62 -5.33 -1.18 18.60
CA ILE A 62 -6.72 -1.49 18.23
C ILE A 62 -7.30 -0.43 17.30
N ASN A 63 -7.16 0.85 17.60
CA ASN A 63 -7.70 1.88 16.70
C ASN A 63 -7.09 1.80 15.29
N GLN A 64 -5.79 1.54 15.18
CA GLN A 64 -5.15 1.34 13.88
C GLN A 64 -5.62 0.07 13.17
N ILE A 65 -5.95 -0.99 13.92
CA ILE A 65 -6.56 -2.20 13.37
C ILE A 65 -7.94 -1.87 12.80
N LEU A 66 -8.78 -1.11 13.51
CA LEU A 66 -10.10 -0.69 13.04
C LEU A 66 -10.02 0.17 11.78
N ILE A 67 -9.09 1.12 11.72
CA ILE A 67 -8.87 1.96 10.53
C ILE A 67 -8.50 1.11 9.31
N VAL A 68 -7.54 0.20 9.46
CA VAL A 68 -7.08 -0.62 8.34
C VAL A 68 -8.14 -1.65 7.94
N ALA A 69 -8.75 -2.35 8.89
CA ALA A 69 -9.72 -3.40 8.59
C ALA A 69 -11.07 -2.83 8.11
N LEU A 70 -11.55 -1.75 8.73
CA LEU A 70 -12.94 -1.29 8.63
C LEU A 70 -13.08 0.12 8.05
N GLY A 71 -11.97 0.83 7.80
CA GLY A 71 -12.02 2.18 7.23
C GLY A 71 -12.71 3.18 8.16
N ALA A 72 -12.60 2.98 9.48
CA ALA A 72 -13.21 3.83 10.47
C ALA A 72 -12.35 3.88 11.75
N SER A 73 -12.39 5.01 12.43
CA SER A 73 -11.73 5.22 13.73
C SER A 73 -12.78 5.34 14.84
N PHE A 74 -12.36 5.32 16.10
CA PHE A 74 -13.24 5.70 17.21
C PHE A 74 -13.54 7.20 17.14
N GLU A 75 -14.79 7.59 17.40
CA GLU A 75 -15.25 8.99 17.31
C GLU A 75 -15.52 9.63 18.68
N GLY A 76 -14.98 9.06 19.76
CA GLY A 76 -15.03 9.66 21.11
C GLY A 76 -16.35 9.47 21.87
N GLU A 77 -17.40 8.95 21.25
CA GLU A 77 -18.62 8.49 21.91
C GLU A 77 -19.00 7.07 21.44
N ALA A 78 -19.41 6.20 22.36
CA ALA A 78 -19.94 4.88 21.98
C ALA A 78 -21.29 5.02 21.27
N VAL A 79 -21.51 4.19 20.24
CA VAL A 79 -22.76 4.17 19.46
C VAL A 79 -23.91 3.50 20.24
N SER A 80 -23.65 3.01 21.46
CA SER A 80 -24.58 2.28 22.30
C SER A 80 -24.44 2.64 23.79
N ASP A 81 -25.48 2.34 24.57
CA ASP A 81 -25.48 2.41 26.05
C ASP A 81 -24.67 1.24 26.65
N PHE A 82 -23.42 1.09 26.18
CA PHE A 82 -22.51 0.04 26.60
C PHE A 82 -21.57 0.59 27.67
N SER A 83 -21.69 0.13 28.92
CA SER A 83 -20.69 0.41 29.94
C SER A 83 -19.92 -0.88 30.22
N PRO A 84 -18.67 -1.02 29.74
CA PRO A 84 -17.86 -2.19 30.07
C PRO A 84 -17.62 -2.31 31.57
N LYS A 85 -17.45 -3.54 32.02
CA LYS A 85 -17.33 -3.88 33.44
C LYS A 85 -15.98 -3.45 34.03
N GLU A 86 -14.99 -3.22 33.16
CA GLU A 86 -13.60 -2.88 33.47
C GLU A 86 -13.30 -1.37 33.41
N LEU A 87 -14.30 -0.51 33.17
CA LEU A 87 -14.09 0.95 33.20
C LEU A 87 -13.62 1.39 34.59
N ASP A 88 -12.41 1.94 34.64
CA ASP A 88 -11.91 2.63 35.82
C ASP A 88 -12.74 3.89 36.04
N THR A 89 -13.67 3.83 36.98
CA THR A 89 -14.61 4.92 37.28
C THR A 89 -13.94 6.17 37.86
N GLU A 90 -12.69 6.11 38.31
CA GLU A 90 -11.94 7.27 38.82
C GLU A 90 -11.13 7.94 37.69
N HIS A 91 -10.65 7.15 36.71
CA HIS A 91 -9.86 7.65 35.58
C HIS A 91 -10.70 8.04 34.36
N ALA A 92 -11.84 7.38 34.16
CA ALA A 92 -12.74 7.57 33.02
C ALA A 92 -14.18 7.78 33.52
N GLU A 93 -14.43 8.88 34.22
CA GLU A 93 -15.78 9.26 34.65
C GLU A 93 -16.68 9.61 33.46
N PRO A 94 -17.97 9.19 33.45
CA PRO A 94 -18.93 9.62 32.43
C PRO A 94 -18.97 11.14 32.25
N GLY A 95 -18.91 11.60 30.99
CA GLY A 95 -18.86 13.03 30.65
C GLY A 95 -17.45 13.62 30.52
N THR A 96 -16.40 12.81 30.71
CA THR A 96 -15.02 13.18 30.39
C THR A 96 -14.63 12.74 28.98
N GLU A 97 -13.63 13.38 28.37
CA GLU A 97 -13.06 12.96 27.08
C GLU A 97 -12.45 11.54 27.15
N CYS A 98 -12.00 11.12 28.33
CA CYS A 98 -11.47 9.76 28.55
C CYS A 98 -12.56 8.70 28.47
N TYR A 99 -13.81 9.02 28.85
CA TYR A 99 -14.88 8.04 28.97
C TYR A 99 -15.13 7.28 27.67
N GLY A 100 -15.37 7.96 26.55
CA GLY A 100 -15.69 7.27 25.30
C GLY A 100 -14.53 6.46 24.71
N CYS A 101 -13.29 6.91 24.93
CA CYS A 101 -12.08 6.17 24.56
C CYS A 101 -11.99 4.86 25.35
N HIS A 102 -12.14 4.92 26.67
CA HIS A 102 -12.06 3.74 27.53
C HIS A 102 -13.27 2.82 27.38
N GLN A 103 -14.47 3.38 27.17
CA GLN A 103 -15.71 2.64 26.97
C GLN A 103 -15.66 1.74 25.73
N THR A 104 -14.94 2.16 24.69
CA THR A 104 -14.87 1.42 23.42
C THR A 104 -13.55 0.66 23.27
N LEU A 105 -12.41 1.26 23.60
CA LEU A 105 -11.10 0.65 23.35
C LEU A 105 -10.61 -0.25 24.48
N ASP A 106 -10.99 -0.03 25.74
CA ASP A 106 -10.48 -0.87 26.84
C ASP A 106 -10.92 -2.32 26.71
N PRO A 107 -12.17 -2.63 26.37
CA PRO A 107 -12.60 -4.01 26.18
C PRO A 107 -12.01 -4.63 24.91
N MET A 108 -11.84 -3.84 23.84
CA MET A 108 -11.24 -4.33 22.60
C MET A 108 -9.74 -4.59 22.71
N ARG A 109 -9.00 -3.82 23.52
CA ARG A 109 -7.54 -4.02 23.67
C ARG A 109 -7.23 -5.39 24.31
N ASP A 110 -8.19 -5.97 25.03
CA ASP A 110 -7.98 -7.23 25.73
C ASP A 110 -7.85 -8.42 24.77
N TYR A 111 -8.37 -8.31 23.54
CA TYR A 111 -8.01 -9.25 22.47
C TYR A 111 -6.50 -9.30 22.22
N ILE A 112 -5.84 -8.14 22.24
CA ILE A 112 -4.39 -8.05 22.10
C ILE A 112 -3.72 -8.55 23.39
N ARG A 113 -4.20 -8.14 24.57
CA ARG A 113 -3.56 -8.49 25.86
C ARG A 113 -3.64 -9.98 26.18
N ALA A 114 -4.69 -10.66 25.74
CA ALA A 114 -4.87 -12.10 25.88
C ALA A 114 -3.88 -12.91 25.03
N SER A 115 -3.48 -12.41 23.86
CA SER A 115 -2.52 -13.11 23.00
C SER A 115 -1.09 -12.62 23.12
N TRP A 116 -0.89 -11.32 23.40
CA TRP A 116 0.40 -10.65 23.28
C TRP A 116 0.76 -9.76 24.48
N THR A 117 2.07 -9.65 24.73
CA THR A 117 2.65 -8.67 25.67
C THR A 117 2.71 -7.27 25.05
N ASN A 118 3.15 -6.26 25.82
CA ASN A 118 3.36 -4.91 25.29
C ASN A 118 4.46 -4.81 24.22
N PHE A 119 5.25 -5.87 24.05
CA PHE A 119 6.27 -5.96 23.02
C PHE A 119 5.86 -6.89 21.87
N TYR A 120 4.57 -7.22 21.77
CA TYR A 120 4.03 -8.14 20.77
C TYR A 120 4.63 -9.55 20.79
N GLY A 121 5.22 -9.94 21.92
CA GLY A 121 5.62 -11.31 22.20
C GLY A 121 4.43 -12.12 22.71
N GLN A 122 4.54 -13.45 22.73
CA GLN A 122 3.51 -14.33 23.26
C GLN A 122 3.15 -13.96 24.71
N GLN A 123 1.85 -13.88 25.01
CA GLN A 123 1.37 -13.78 26.38
C GLN A 123 1.53 -15.13 27.10
N LEU A 124 2.15 -15.09 28.29
CA LEU A 124 2.40 -16.27 29.12
C LEU A 124 1.80 -16.14 30.53
N ASP A 125 1.30 -14.95 30.88
CA ASP A 125 0.59 -14.71 32.13
C ASP A 125 -0.82 -15.27 32.04
N GLU A 126 -1.14 -16.27 32.87
CA GLU A 126 -2.44 -16.95 32.88
C GLU A 126 -3.60 -15.99 33.17
N GLU A 127 -3.41 -14.96 33.99
CA GLU A 127 -4.46 -13.96 34.25
C GLU A 127 -4.77 -13.15 32.99
N ARG A 128 -3.72 -12.79 32.23
CA ARG A 128 -3.85 -12.05 30.98
C ARG A 128 -4.44 -12.91 29.86
N MET A 129 -4.00 -14.17 29.75
CA MET A 129 -4.47 -15.09 28.71
C MET A 129 -5.98 -15.34 28.78
N ASN A 130 -6.54 -15.30 30.00
CA ASN A 130 -7.96 -15.51 30.25
C ASN A 130 -8.80 -14.22 30.21
N LEU A 131 -8.23 -13.09 29.77
CA LEU A 131 -9.01 -11.86 29.59
C LEU A 131 -10.10 -12.08 28.56
N GLN A 132 -11.34 -11.82 28.95
CA GLN A 132 -12.48 -11.75 28.06
C GLN A 132 -12.49 -10.37 27.41
N ALA A 133 -12.55 -10.31 26.09
CA ALA A 133 -12.60 -9.06 25.35
C ALA A 133 -13.99 -8.85 24.75
N ASP A 134 -14.40 -7.59 24.67
CA ASP A 134 -15.61 -7.18 23.98
C ASP A 134 -15.25 -6.34 22.77
N PHE A 135 -15.72 -6.76 21.61
CA PHE A 135 -15.73 -5.95 20.40
C PHE A 135 -17.02 -5.13 20.37
N VAL A 136 -16.90 -3.82 20.54
CA VAL A 136 -18.03 -2.89 20.45
C VAL A 136 -17.66 -1.76 19.49
N PHE A 137 -18.10 -1.88 18.25
CA PHE A 137 -17.78 -0.89 17.22
C PHE A 137 -18.89 -0.79 16.18
N LYS A 138 -19.39 0.44 15.97
CA LYS A 138 -20.52 0.76 15.09
C LYS A 138 -21.72 -0.17 15.39
N GLU A 139 -22.14 -1.01 14.45
CA GLU A 139 -23.32 -1.88 14.58
C GLU A 139 -23.01 -3.29 15.09
N MET A 140 -21.75 -3.58 15.45
CA MET A 140 -21.32 -4.91 15.87
C MET A 140 -20.93 -4.93 17.35
N GLN A 141 -21.52 -5.88 18.08
CA GLN A 141 -21.15 -6.23 19.45
C GLN A 141 -20.93 -7.74 19.57
N THR A 142 -19.71 -8.16 19.88
CA THR A 142 -19.34 -9.57 20.07
C THR A 142 -18.33 -9.74 21.18
N GLU A 143 -18.37 -10.86 21.89
CA GLU A 143 -17.34 -11.21 22.86
C GLU A 143 -16.32 -12.18 22.22
N GLY A 144 -15.07 -12.19 22.68
CA GLY A 144 -14.10 -13.22 22.31
C GLY A 144 -12.80 -13.16 23.12
N ASN A 145 -11.87 -14.06 22.81
CA ASN A 145 -10.59 -14.15 23.51
C ASN A 145 -9.43 -14.25 22.51
N GLY A 146 -8.50 -13.30 22.62
CA GLY A 146 -7.28 -13.32 21.84
C GLY A 146 -7.43 -12.90 20.37
N ILE A 147 -6.29 -12.81 19.70
CA ILE A 147 -6.17 -12.13 18.43
C ILE A 147 -6.84 -12.87 17.25
N VAL A 148 -7.04 -14.18 17.38
CA VAL A 148 -7.72 -14.99 16.37
C VAL A 148 -9.21 -14.65 16.32
N ASP A 149 -9.84 -14.52 17.48
CA ASP A 149 -11.24 -14.10 17.58
C ASP A 149 -11.42 -12.68 17.05
N LEU A 150 -10.50 -11.77 17.39
CA LEU A 150 -10.50 -10.42 16.81
C LEU A 150 -10.42 -10.46 15.28
N ALA A 151 -9.54 -11.29 14.70
CA ALA A 151 -9.42 -11.43 13.25
C ALA A 151 -10.74 -11.89 12.61
N ASN A 152 -11.39 -12.88 13.21
CA ASN A 152 -12.66 -13.40 12.74
C ASN A 152 -13.78 -12.35 12.84
N THR A 153 -13.84 -11.60 13.96
CA THR A 153 -14.80 -10.51 14.14
C THR A 153 -14.60 -9.41 13.09
N LEU A 154 -13.35 -9.01 12.82
CA LEU A 154 -13.05 -8.00 11.80
C LEU A 154 -13.44 -8.47 10.38
N ALA A 155 -13.18 -9.73 10.04
CA ALA A 155 -13.52 -10.30 8.74
C ALA A 155 -15.04 -10.45 8.53
N ALA A 156 -15.80 -10.65 9.62
CA ALA A 156 -17.25 -10.72 9.59
C ALA A 156 -17.94 -9.34 9.65
N HIS A 157 -17.18 -8.26 9.89
CA HIS A 157 -17.75 -6.94 10.09
C HIS A 157 -18.31 -6.36 8.78
N PRO A 158 -19.52 -5.77 8.75
CA PRO A 158 -20.15 -5.26 7.52
C PRO A 158 -19.31 -4.23 6.74
N LEU A 159 -18.50 -3.44 7.46
CA LEU A 159 -17.61 -2.45 6.83
C LEU A 159 -16.35 -3.05 6.17
N PHE A 160 -16.01 -4.32 6.43
CA PHE A 160 -14.75 -4.91 5.98
C PHE A 160 -14.60 -4.83 4.45
N ALA A 161 -15.56 -5.39 3.71
CA ALA A 161 -15.48 -5.47 2.25
C ALA A 161 -15.35 -4.08 1.59
N LYS A 162 -16.17 -3.13 2.04
CA LYS A 162 -16.15 -1.74 1.55
C LYS A 162 -14.85 -1.02 1.89
N ALA A 163 -14.31 -1.21 3.08
CA ALA A 163 -13.07 -0.58 3.51
C ALA A 163 -11.85 -1.02 2.68
N TRP A 164 -11.85 -2.27 2.19
CA TRP A 164 -10.81 -2.78 1.30
C TRP A 164 -10.99 -2.27 -0.14
N ALA A 165 -12.23 -2.19 -0.63
CA ALA A 165 -12.52 -1.57 -1.93
C ALA A 165 -12.07 -0.10 -1.96
N GLN A 166 -12.42 0.69 -0.93
CA GLN A 166 -12.04 2.10 -0.84
C GLN A 166 -10.51 2.31 -0.80
N LYS A 167 -9.75 1.40 -0.17
CA LYS A 167 -8.27 1.47 -0.20
C LYS A 167 -7.71 1.30 -1.60
N LEU A 168 -8.28 0.40 -2.40
CA LEU A 168 -7.89 0.24 -3.79
C LEU A 168 -8.32 1.43 -4.65
N CYS A 169 -9.43 2.10 -4.32
CA CYS A 169 -9.79 3.36 -4.94
C CYS A 169 -8.75 4.44 -4.68
N TYR A 170 -8.28 4.60 -3.44
CA TYR A 170 -7.17 5.51 -3.13
C TYR A 170 -5.88 5.13 -3.87
N TYR A 171 -5.60 3.84 -4.00
CA TYR A 171 -4.45 3.39 -4.78
C TYR A 171 -4.57 3.78 -6.26
N ALA A 172 -5.74 3.56 -6.88
CA ALA A 172 -5.95 3.79 -8.31
C ALA A 172 -6.21 5.27 -8.65
N ASN A 173 -7.04 5.96 -7.89
CA ASN A 173 -7.50 7.30 -8.21
C ASN A 173 -6.92 8.38 -7.31
N SER A 174 -6.12 8.01 -6.29
CA SER A 174 -5.66 8.94 -5.24
C SER A 174 -6.81 9.64 -4.50
N ALA A 175 -8.00 9.02 -4.51
CA ALA A 175 -9.22 9.48 -3.89
C ALA A 175 -10.14 8.29 -3.58
N ALA A 176 -11.10 8.47 -2.68
CA ALA A 176 -12.17 7.50 -2.46
C ALA A 176 -13.01 7.32 -3.73
N CYS A 177 -13.54 6.12 -3.93
CA CYS A 177 -14.59 5.91 -4.93
C CYS A 177 -15.89 6.57 -4.42
N PRO A 178 -16.68 7.18 -5.30
CA PRO A 178 -17.99 7.68 -4.92
C PRO A 178 -18.89 6.53 -4.47
N GLU A 179 -19.67 6.82 -3.45
CA GLU A 179 -20.67 5.91 -2.92
C GLU A 179 -21.83 5.76 -3.93
N GLY A 180 -22.30 4.52 -4.14
CA GLY A 180 -23.41 4.23 -5.06
C GLY A 180 -23.36 2.83 -5.65
N GLU A 181 -24.26 2.58 -6.62
CA GLU A 181 -24.54 1.24 -7.16
C GLU A 181 -23.30 0.51 -7.68
N GLU A 182 -22.37 1.21 -8.36
CA GLU A 182 -21.18 0.56 -8.92
C GLU A 182 -20.17 0.15 -7.83
N LEU A 183 -20.00 0.96 -6.78
CA LEU A 183 -19.17 0.56 -5.64
C LEU A 183 -19.82 -0.59 -4.88
N ASP A 184 -21.14 -0.54 -4.68
CA ASP A 184 -21.90 -1.61 -4.02
C ASP A 184 -21.78 -2.93 -4.80
N ARG A 185 -21.81 -2.88 -6.14
CA ARG A 185 -21.59 -4.06 -7.01
C ARG A 185 -20.21 -4.68 -6.78
N VAL A 186 -19.15 -3.87 -6.79
CA VAL A 186 -17.77 -4.32 -6.55
C VAL A 186 -17.63 -4.93 -5.16
N VAL A 187 -18.18 -4.26 -4.14
CA VAL A 187 -18.17 -4.74 -2.76
C VAL A 187 -18.91 -6.07 -2.63
N GLN A 188 -20.09 -6.21 -3.25
CA GLN A 188 -20.85 -7.45 -3.22
C GLN A 188 -20.09 -8.60 -3.89
N ALA A 189 -19.41 -8.37 -5.03
CA ALA A 189 -18.59 -9.39 -5.67
C ALA A 189 -17.42 -9.86 -4.78
N PHE A 190 -16.83 -8.94 -4.01
CA PHE A 190 -15.82 -9.28 -3.01
C PHE A 190 -16.40 -10.13 -1.87
N VAL A 191 -17.61 -9.81 -1.38
CA VAL A 191 -18.30 -10.63 -0.36
C VAL A 191 -18.66 -12.02 -0.91
N ASP A 192 -19.28 -12.09 -2.08
CA ASP A 192 -19.76 -13.34 -2.69
C ASP A 192 -18.63 -14.31 -3.04
N SER A 193 -17.44 -13.78 -3.34
CA SER A 193 -16.23 -14.58 -3.56
C SER A 193 -15.58 -15.08 -2.26
N GLY A 194 -16.15 -14.79 -1.10
CA GLY A 194 -15.57 -15.14 0.20
C GLY A 194 -14.37 -14.27 0.56
N HIS A 195 -14.38 -13.00 0.16
CA HIS A 195 -13.28 -12.05 0.30
C HIS A 195 -12.01 -12.46 -0.48
N ASP A 196 -12.15 -12.97 -1.70
CA ASP A 196 -11.01 -13.18 -2.59
C ASP A 196 -10.46 -11.84 -3.10
N PHE A 197 -9.26 -11.47 -2.66
CA PHE A 197 -8.62 -10.21 -3.03
C PHE A 197 -8.38 -10.09 -4.54
N ALA A 198 -8.10 -11.21 -5.23
CA ALA A 198 -7.92 -11.18 -6.68
C ALA A 198 -9.21 -10.80 -7.41
N THR A 199 -10.36 -11.28 -6.91
CA THR A 199 -11.68 -10.88 -7.40
C THR A 199 -11.92 -9.39 -7.16
N LEU A 200 -11.69 -8.87 -5.95
CA LEU A 200 -11.84 -7.44 -5.67
C LEU A 200 -11.00 -6.56 -6.61
N VAL A 201 -9.72 -6.90 -6.80
CA VAL A 201 -8.83 -6.13 -7.69
C VAL A 201 -9.35 -6.15 -9.13
N ARG A 202 -9.76 -7.31 -9.65
CA ARG A 202 -10.27 -7.41 -11.03
C ARG A 202 -11.57 -6.63 -11.22
N GLU A 203 -12.52 -6.80 -10.30
CA GLU A 203 -13.82 -6.14 -10.38
C GLU A 203 -13.70 -4.62 -10.28
N LEU A 204 -12.86 -4.11 -9.38
CA LEU A 204 -12.67 -2.68 -9.22
C LEU A 204 -11.90 -2.07 -10.40
N PHE A 205 -10.76 -2.65 -10.81
CA PHE A 205 -9.93 -2.05 -11.87
C PHE A 205 -10.53 -2.17 -13.27
N SER A 206 -11.50 -3.06 -13.47
CA SER A 206 -12.31 -3.09 -14.70
C SER A 206 -13.55 -2.22 -14.62
N SER A 207 -13.93 -1.73 -13.44
CA SER A 207 -15.14 -0.92 -13.27
C SER A 207 -14.99 0.50 -13.85
N PRO A 208 -16.11 1.14 -14.23
CA PRO A 208 -16.14 2.55 -14.59
C PRO A 208 -15.63 3.51 -13.50
N LEU A 209 -15.56 3.07 -12.23
CA LEU A 209 -14.98 3.87 -11.13
C LEU A 209 -13.49 4.15 -11.36
N ILE A 210 -12.79 3.26 -12.06
CA ILE A 210 -11.35 3.38 -12.36
C ILE A 210 -11.12 3.68 -13.84
N THR A 211 -11.83 2.99 -14.73
CA THR A 211 -11.56 3.06 -16.18
C THR A 211 -12.14 4.32 -16.84
N GLY A 212 -13.18 4.92 -16.23
CA GLY A 212 -13.93 6.01 -16.84
C GLY A 212 -14.67 5.60 -18.13
N GLU A 213 -14.87 4.30 -18.38
CA GLU A 213 -15.51 3.81 -19.61
C GLU A 213 -17.00 4.18 -19.70
N ALA A 214 -17.62 4.52 -18.56
CA ALA A 214 -19.00 4.99 -18.45
C ALA A 214 -19.12 6.06 -17.36
N CYS A 215 -20.13 6.91 -17.45
CA CYS A 215 -20.42 7.89 -16.42
C CYS A 215 -20.97 7.22 -15.16
N VAL A 216 -20.33 7.48 -14.02
CA VAL A 216 -20.83 7.10 -12.69
C VAL A 216 -21.26 8.36 -11.94
N SER A 217 -22.43 8.33 -11.30
CA SER A 217 -22.90 9.45 -10.49
C SER A 217 -21.92 9.77 -9.36
N GLY A 218 -21.61 11.05 -9.16
CA GLY A 218 -20.65 11.48 -8.14
C GLY A 218 -19.18 11.41 -8.56
N VAL A 219 -18.87 10.95 -9.77
CA VAL A 219 -17.58 11.19 -10.42
C VAL A 219 -17.71 12.49 -11.21
N ASP A 220 -17.01 13.55 -10.80
CA ASP A 220 -16.86 14.74 -11.65
C ASP A 220 -16.21 14.30 -12.97
N ALA A 221 -16.77 14.73 -14.10
CA ALA A 221 -16.27 14.37 -15.42
C ALA A 221 -14.87 14.98 -15.64
N GLY A 222 -13.85 14.24 -15.22
CA GLY A 222 -12.44 14.52 -15.34
C GLY A 222 -11.69 13.22 -15.03
N THR A 223 -10.68 12.88 -15.82
CA THR A 223 -9.88 11.68 -15.58
C THR A 223 -9.04 11.87 -14.33
N THR A 224 -9.46 11.31 -13.20
CA THR A 224 -8.61 11.19 -12.01
C THR A 224 -7.56 10.13 -12.29
N ALA A 225 -6.40 10.53 -12.81
CA ALA A 225 -5.32 9.60 -13.09
C ALA A 225 -4.56 9.24 -11.82
N THR A 226 -4.12 7.97 -11.70
CA THR A 226 -3.16 7.58 -10.66
C THR A 226 -1.92 8.44 -10.75
N ILE A 227 -1.52 9.06 -9.64
CA ILE A 227 -0.30 9.84 -9.58
C ILE A 227 0.85 8.94 -9.14
N ALA A 228 1.87 8.76 -9.99
CA ALA A 228 3.05 7.96 -9.61
C ALA A 228 3.89 8.68 -8.56
N ARG A 229 3.61 8.40 -7.28
CA ARG A 229 4.38 8.90 -6.13
C ARG A 229 5.79 8.34 -6.13
N ARG A 230 6.67 8.92 -5.32
CA ARG A 230 8.12 8.69 -5.42
C ARG A 230 8.51 7.22 -5.46
N SER A 231 8.07 6.42 -4.49
CA SER A 231 8.40 5.00 -4.42
C SER A 231 7.81 4.20 -5.57
N LEU A 232 6.59 4.52 -6.02
CA LEU A 232 5.95 3.85 -7.15
C LEU A 232 6.69 4.14 -8.46
N PHE A 233 6.97 5.42 -8.74
CA PHE A 233 7.72 5.83 -9.92
C PHE A 233 9.11 5.17 -9.95
N CYS A 234 9.83 5.21 -8.83
CA CYS A 234 11.15 4.60 -8.70
C CYS A 234 11.14 3.08 -8.89
N ALA A 235 10.17 2.38 -8.30
CA ALA A 235 10.03 0.94 -8.45
C ALA A 235 9.65 0.56 -9.89
N GLN A 236 8.73 1.31 -10.51
CA GLN A 236 8.34 1.10 -11.90
C GLN A 236 9.52 1.30 -12.84
N LEU A 237 10.26 2.40 -12.69
CA LEU A 237 11.40 2.69 -13.56
C LEU A 237 12.52 1.65 -13.39
N SER A 238 12.81 1.26 -12.15
CA SER A 238 13.76 0.18 -11.83
C SER A 238 13.36 -1.13 -12.53
N HIS A 239 12.10 -1.54 -12.39
CA HIS A 239 11.60 -2.79 -12.98
C HIS A 239 11.59 -2.76 -14.51
N ARG A 240 11.15 -1.65 -15.10
CA ARG A 240 11.07 -1.48 -16.56
C ARG A 240 12.43 -1.41 -17.23
N LEU A 241 13.46 -0.95 -16.53
CA LEU A 241 14.83 -0.89 -17.05
C LEU A 241 15.68 -2.10 -16.67
N GLY A 242 15.18 -2.97 -15.77
CA GLY A 242 15.97 -4.06 -15.21
C GLY A 242 17.16 -3.57 -14.38
N VAL A 243 17.07 -2.37 -13.80
CA VAL A 243 18.09 -1.78 -12.94
C VAL A 243 17.61 -1.85 -11.49
N ASP A 244 18.35 -2.58 -10.66
CA ASP A 244 18.00 -2.73 -9.25
C ASP A 244 18.07 -1.39 -8.50
N ASP A 245 16.95 -1.00 -7.89
CA ASP A 245 16.83 0.17 -7.02
C ASP A 245 17.43 1.45 -7.62
N LEU A 246 17.01 1.83 -8.83
CA LEU A 246 17.55 2.98 -9.58
C LEU A 246 17.53 4.29 -8.78
N CYS A 247 16.55 4.48 -7.89
CA CYS A 247 16.48 5.66 -7.03
C CYS A 247 17.19 5.49 -5.68
N GLY A 248 17.85 4.36 -5.40
CA GLY A 248 18.51 4.12 -4.12
C GLY A 248 17.58 4.07 -2.89
N ASN A 249 16.28 3.83 -3.06
CA ASN A 249 15.32 3.85 -1.96
C ASN A 249 15.49 2.67 -0.98
N GLN A 250 16.05 1.56 -1.46
CA GLN A 250 16.29 0.35 -0.66
C GLN A 250 17.78 0.15 -0.32
N THR A 251 18.66 0.86 -1.02
CA THR A 251 20.10 0.85 -0.82
C THR A 251 20.49 1.76 0.32
N LEU A 252 21.32 1.26 1.25
CA LEU A 252 21.86 2.05 2.36
C LEU A 252 22.62 3.26 1.81
N PRO A 253 22.51 4.45 2.42
CA PRO A 253 23.14 5.67 1.90
C PRO A 253 24.63 5.51 1.58
N GLU A 254 25.39 4.82 2.44
CA GLU A 254 26.83 4.56 2.21
C GLU A 254 27.16 3.60 1.04
N GLN A 255 26.16 2.92 0.47
CA GLN A 255 26.29 1.94 -0.61
C GLN A 255 25.71 2.43 -1.94
N ARG A 256 25.09 3.61 -1.96
CA ARG A 256 24.49 4.16 -3.17
C ARG A 256 25.55 4.55 -4.19
N THR A 257 25.22 4.31 -5.45
CA THR A 257 25.98 4.86 -6.58
C THR A 257 25.63 6.33 -6.77
N ASN A 258 26.50 7.10 -7.44
CA ASN A 258 26.21 8.50 -7.78
C ASN A 258 24.87 8.64 -8.53
N LEU A 259 24.60 7.75 -9.50
CA LEU A 259 23.33 7.73 -10.22
C LEU A 259 22.14 7.59 -9.27
N GLN A 260 22.23 6.67 -8.29
CA GLN A 260 21.16 6.48 -7.31
C GLN A 260 20.95 7.71 -6.44
N ASP A 261 22.03 8.37 -5.99
CA ASP A 261 21.93 9.60 -5.19
C ASP A 261 21.33 10.75 -6.00
N ASP A 262 21.79 10.97 -7.23
CA ASP A 262 21.32 12.05 -8.08
C ASP A 262 19.83 11.87 -8.46
N VAL A 263 19.41 10.64 -8.77
CA VAL A 263 17.99 10.32 -9.03
C VAL A 263 17.15 10.45 -7.74
N ASN A 264 17.67 10.03 -6.58
CA ASN A 264 16.97 10.18 -5.30
C ASN A 264 16.71 11.65 -4.96
N ASP A 265 17.73 12.49 -5.15
CA ASP A 265 17.69 13.92 -4.86
C ASP A 265 16.72 14.65 -5.79
N ALA A 266 16.71 14.32 -7.09
CA ALA A 266 15.73 14.83 -8.04
C ALA A 266 14.29 14.49 -7.63
N MET A 267 14.09 13.30 -7.04
CA MET A 267 12.77 12.85 -6.58
C MET A 267 12.39 13.31 -5.16
N SER A 268 13.26 14.04 -4.47
CA SER A 268 13.10 14.40 -3.05
C SER A 268 11.81 15.17 -2.72
N SER A 269 11.30 15.98 -3.65
CA SER A 269 10.05 16.75 -3.44
C SER A 269 8.81 16.11 -4.10
N VAL A 270 8.93 14.90 -4.63
CA VAL A 270 7.76 14.07 -4.96
C VAL A 270 7.38 13.32 -3.69
N PRO A 271 6.19 13.55 -3.11
CA PRO A 271 5.81 12.87 -1.88
C PRO A 271 5.56 11.38 -2.11
N ASP A 272 5.80 10.61 -1.06
CA ASP A 272 5.41 9.20 -0.96
C ASP A 272 3.99 9.07 -0.40
N ASP A 273 3.40 7.88 -0.58
CA ASP A 273 2.20 7.49 0.17
C ASP A 273 2.52 7.44 1.66
N GLY A 274 1.63 8.02 2.45
CA GLY A 274 1.74 8.03 3.90
C GLY A 274 0.46 7.62 4.59
N PHE A 275 0.57 7.53 5.90
CA PHE A 275 -0.57 7.40 6.81
C PHE A 275 -0.26 8.23 8.05
N SER A 276 -1.30 8.65 8.74
CA SER A 276 -1.18 9.37 10.00
C SER A 276 -1.90 8.62 11.10
N ARG A 277 -1.46 8.84 12.34
CA ARG A 277 -2.12 8.28 13.53
C ARG A 277 -3.55 8.80 13.58
N ALA A 278 -4.48 7.88 13.81
CA ALA A 278 -5.93 8.13 13.92
C ALA A 278 -6.60 8.76 12.69
N VAL A 279 -5.91 8.84 11.54
CA VAL A 279 -6.52 9.29 10.28
C VAL A 279 -6.96 8.08 9.49
N VAL A 280 -8.23 8.06 9.08
CA VAL A 280 -8.83 6.95 8.33
C VAL A 280 -8.28 6.89 6.90
N GLU A 281 -8.16 8.07 6.28
CA GLU A 281 -7.72 8.21 4.90
C GLU A 281 -6.20 8.18 4.79
N PRO A 282 -5.65 7.57 3.73
CA PRO A 282 -4.23 7.64 3.48
C PRO A 282 -3.80 9.07 3.14
N VAL A 283 -2.57 9.43 3.50
CA VAL A 283 -1.99 10.71 3.11
C VAL A 283 -1.41 10.53 1.71
N VAL A 284 -2.16 10.98 0.71
CA VAL A 284 -1.80 10.86 -0.71
C VAL A 284 -1.90 12.22 -1.40
N ILE A 285 -1.14 12.40 -2.48
CA ILE A 285 -1.38 13.51 -3.40
C ILE A 285 -2.48 13.14 -4.39
N ALA A 286 -3.51 13.97 -4.45
CA ALA A 286 -4.62 13.82 -5.40
C ALA A 286 -4.41 14.64 -6.70
N GLU A 287 -3.45 15.57 -6.71
CA GLU A 287 -3.15 16.41 -7.88
C GLU A 287 -1.64 16.54 -8.12
N THR A 288 -1.24 16.55 -9.39
CA THR A 288 0.14 16.83 -9.77
C THR A 288 0.37 18.33 -9.89
N GLY A 289 1.30 18.88 -9.11
CA GLY A 289 1.79 20.24 -9.27
C GLY A 289 2.98 20.32 -10.24
N MET A 290 3.32 21.54 -10.68
CA MET A 290 4.50 21.79 -11.51
C MET A 290 5.80 21.24 -10.88
N PHE A 291 5.92 21.28 -9.56
CA PHE A 291 7.07 20.74 -8.82
C PHE A 291 7.18 19.22 -8.96
N SER A 292 6.09 18.48 -8.76
CA SER A 292 6.10 17.02 -8.92
C SER A 292 6.44 16.60 -10.35
N ARG A 293 5.98 17.36 -11.36
CA ARG A 293 6.31 17.10 -12.77
C ARG A 293 7.77 17.40 -13.07
N ALA A 294 8.27 18.56 -12.65
CA ALA A 294 9.66 18.97 -12.88
C ALA A 294 10.66 18.02 -12.22
N ASN A 295 10.37 17.55 -11.01
CA ASN A 295 11.22 16.59 -10.30
C ASN A 295 11.27 15.22 -10.98
N ARG A 296 10.13 14.70 -11.46
CA ARG A 296 10.10 13.46 -12.27
C ARG A 296 10.87 13.62 -13.58
N GLU A 297 10.70 14.75 -14.26
CA GLU A 297 11.42 15.05 -15.48
C GLU A 297 12.93 15.13 -15.24
N ALA A 298 13.36 15.80 -14.15
CA ALA A 298 14.75 15.84 -13.74
C ALA A 298 15.30 14.42 -13.46
N ALA A 299 14.55 13.58 -12.74
CA ALA A 299 14.94 12.19 -12.51
C ALA A 299 15.06 11.38 -13.81
N CYS A 300 14.14 11.56 -14.76
CA CYS A 300 14.23 10.94 -16.09
C CYS A 300 15.46 11.44 -16.87
N VAL A 301 15.79 12.73 -16.79
CA VAL A 301 16.98 13.30 -17.45
C VAL A 301 18.26 12.72 -16.86
N ILE A 302 18.37 12.62 -15.53
CA ILE A 302 19.53 12.03 -14.86
C ILE A 302 19.65 10.54 -15.24
N ALA A 303 18.55 9.79 -15.19
CA ALA A 303 18.55 8.39 -15.62
C ALA A 303 18.97 8.22 -17.10
N ALA A 304 18.57 9.15 -17.97
CA ALA A 304 18.99 9.15 -19.37
C ALA A 304 20.46 9.54 -19.55
N GLN A 305 20.98 10.49 -18.78
CA GLN A 305 22.34 10.98 -18.97
C GLN A 305 23.36 10.02 -18.37
N ASP A 306 23.11 9.57 -17.15
CA ASP A 306 24.08 8.85 -16.33
C ASP A 306 23.78 7.34 -16.25
N GLY A 307 22.52 6.94 -16.51
CA GLY A 307 22.09 5.54 -16.49
C GLY A 307 21.98 4.87 -17.86
N PHE A 308 21.99 5.62 -18.97
CA PHE A 308 21.67 5.07 -20.29
C PHE A 308 22.63 3.96 -20.74
N SER A 309 23.93 4.11 -20.52
CA SER A 309 24.90 3.05 -20.87
C SER A 309 24.79 1.80 -19.99
N LEU A 310 24.16 1.87 -18.81
CA LEU A 310 23.93 0.69 -17.98
C LEU A 310 22.97 -0.30 -18.65
N VAL A 311 22.05 0.22 -19.46
CA VAL A 311 20.97 -0.56 -20.09
C VAL A 311 21.19 -0.73 -21.59
N PHE A 312 21.66 0.31 -22.28
CA PHE A 312 21.61 0.39 -23.75
C PHE A 312 22.97 0.33 -24.46
N ASP A 313 24.06 0.10 -23.73
CA ASP A 313 25.40 0.05 -24.35
C ASP A 313 25.49 -1.04 -25.42
N GLY A 314 26.06 -0.68 -26.57
CA GLY A 314 26.18 -1.57 -27.74
C GLY A 314 24.88 -1.92 -28.48
N MET A 315 23.73 -1.35 -28.09
CA MET A 315 22.46 -1.58 -28.78
C MET A 315 22.28 -0.64 -29.98
N SER A 316 21.57 -1.10 -31.02
CA SER A 316 21.16 -0.23 -32.13
C SER A 316 20.03 0.70 -31.73
N GLN A 317 19.88 1.82 -32.44
CA GLN A 317 18.74 2.74 -32.30
C GLN A 317 17.40 1.98 -32.29
N GLN A 318 17.19 1.02 -33.19
CA GLN A 318 15.92 0.29 -33.29
C GLN A 318 15.66 -0.62 -32.07
N GLN A 319 16.70 -1.18 -31.47
CA GLN A 319 16.60 -1.99 -30.25
C GLN A 319 16.24 -1.12 -29.05
N VAL A 320 16.93 0.01 -28.88
CA VAL A 320 16.65 0.93 -27.77
C VAL A 320 15.22 1.47 -27.87
N LEU A 321 14.80 1.93 -29.05
CA LEU A 321 13.43 2.39 -29.26
C LEU A 321 12.39 1.30 -28.95
N ALA A 322 12.74 0.00 -29.08
CA ALA A 322 11.80 -1.09 -28.79
C ALA A 322 11.63 -1.22 -27.30
N ILE A 323 12.73 -1.25 -26.55
CA ILE A 323 12.73 -1.26 -25.09
C ILE A 323 12.02 -0.02 -24.53
N LEU A 324 12.21 1.17 -25.12
CA LEU A 324 11.51 2.37 -24.67
C LEU A 324 9.98 2.26 -24.80
N VAL A 325 9.46 1.66 -25.88
CA VAL A 325 8.01 1.50 -26.07
C VAL A 325 7.48 0.32 -25.25
N GLU A 326 8.13 -0.83 -25.35
CA GLU A 326 7.65 -2.10 -24.80
C GLU A 326 7.83 -2.14 -23.28
N ASP A 327 9.01 -1.78 -22.78
CA ASP A 327 9.34 -1.91 -21.37
C ASP A 327 9.13 -0.58 -20.63
N VAL A 328 9.71 0.53 -21.10
CA VAL A 328 9.61 1.82 -20.40
C VAL A 328 8.21 2.40 -20.47
N MET A 329 7.54 2.40 -21.62
CA MET A 329 6.15 2.84 -21.73
C MET A 329 5.13 1.74 -21.43
N GLY A 330 5.56 0.47 -21.33
CA GLY A 330 4.68 -0.66 -21.02
C GLY A 330 3.66 -0.97 -22.12
N LEU A 331 3.99 -0.68 -23.39
CA LEU A 331 3.12 -0.92 -24.54
C LEU A 331 3.66 -2.11 -25.32
N PRO A 332 3.17 -3.35 -25.09
CA PRO A 332 3.62 -4.50 -25.87
C PRO A 332 3.15 -4.38 -27.33
N PRO A 333 3.72 -5.17 -28.27
CA PRO A 333 3.30 -5.15 -29.68
C PRO A 333 1.82 -5.45 -29.94
N SER A 334 1.12 -6.05 -28.98
CA SER A 334 -0.33 -6.29 -29.05
C SER A 334 -1.19 -5.08 -28.63
N ASP A 335 -0.60 -4.04 -28.04
CA ASP A 335 -1.32 -2.82 -27.66
C ASP A 335 -1.56 -1.95 -28.90
N PRO A 336 -2.80 -1.48 -29.16
CA PRO A 336 -3.11 -0.66 -30.33
C PRO A 336 -2.36 0.68 -30.38
N ARG A 337 -1.76 1.13 -29.27
CA ARG A 337 -0.98 2.36 -29.18
C ARG A 337 0.51 2.15 -29.50
N HIS A 338 0.98 0.90 -29.57
CA HIS A 338 2.39 0.55 -29.74
C HIS A 338 3.02 1.25 -30.96
N ASP A 339 2.45 1.06 -32.15
CA ASP A 339 3.03 1.58 -33.40
C ASP A 339 3.00 3.12 -33.44
N GLY A 340 1.98 3.72 -32.83
CA GLY A 340 1.89 5.17 -32.67
C GLY A 340 2.98 5.72 -31.76
N ALA A 341 3.19 5.11 -30.59
CA ALA A 341 4.25 5.46 -29.66
C ALA A 341 5.64 5.29 -30.30
N ARG A 342 5.84 4.20 -31.04
CA ARG A 342 7.07 3.94 -31.79
C ARG A 342 7.38 5.04 -32.79
N THR A 343 6.39 5.39 -33.61
CA THR A 343 6.51 6.46 -34.62
C THR A 343 6.85 7.81 -33.96
N ILE A 344 6.26 8.13 -32.81
CA ILE A 344 6.54 9.36 -32.06
C ILE A 344 8.01 9.40 -31.64
N LEU A 345 8.56 8.32 -31.07
CA LEU A 345 9.95 8.29 -30.65
C LEU A 345 10.92 8.32 -31.85
N GLU A 346 10.60 7.64 -32.95
CA GLU A 346 11.39 7.69 -34.19
C GLU A 346 11.46 9.10 -34.78
N ASN A 347 10.32 9.79 -34.85
CA ASN A 347 10.26 11.18 -35.30
C ASN A 347 11.05 12.09 -34.35
N HIS A 348 10.90 11.91 -33.03
CA HIS A 348 11.63 12.70 -32.03
C HIS A 348 13.15 12.56 -32.18
N VAL A 349 13.66 11.34 -32.38
CA VAL A 349 15.09 11.09 -32.62
C VAL A 349 15.54 11.75 -33.92
N SER A 350 14.77 11.61 -35.00
CA SER A 350 15.07 12.24 -36.29
C SER A 350 15.14 13.77 -36.18
N ASP A 351 14.19 14.38 -35.49
CA ASP A 351 14.13 15.83 -35.29
C ASP A 351 15.30 16.32 -34.43
N ALA A 352 15.67 15.58 -33.38
CA ALA A 352 16.84 15.90 -32.56
C ALA A 352 18.14 15.84 -33.36
N MET A 353 18.32 14.80 -34.19
CA MET A 353 19.49 14.69 -35.06
C MET A 353 19.54 15.80 -36.12
N ALA A 354 18.38 16.20 -36.66
CA ALA A 354 18.27 17.35 -37.57
C ALA A 354 18.59 18.69 -36.89
N ALA A 355 18.49 18.75 -35.55
CA ALA A 355 18.90 19.88 -34.71
C ALA A 355 20.35 19.75 -34.18
N ASP A 356 21.21 19.06 -34.93
CA ASP A 356 22.65 18.88 -34.65
C ASP A 356 22.96 18.14 -33.34
N LYS A 357 22.04 17.31 -32.84
CA LYS A 357 22.33 16.39 -31.73
C LYS A 357 23.03 15.12 -32.22
N THR A 358 23.93 14.59 -31.39
CA THR A 358 24.50 13.26 -31.61
C THR A 358 23.41 12.18 -31.47
N GLU A 359 23.65 11.00 -32.05
CA GLU A 359 22.72 9.86 -31.92
C GLU A 359 22.46 9.52 -30.44
N GLN A 360 23.51 9.53 -29.61
CA GLN A 360 23.36 9.29 -28.17
C GLN A 360 22.48 10.36 -27.50
N GLU A 361 22.72 11.65 -27.73
CA GLU A 361 21.89 12.72 -27.15
C GLU A 361 20.43 12.63 -27.62
N ALA A 362 20.20 12.31 -28.89
CA ALA A 362 18.87 12.11 -29.44
C ALA A 362 18.16 10.94 -28.74
N MET A 363 18.85 9.82 -28.53
CA MET A 363 18.31 8.64 -27.84
C MET A 363 18.08 8.87 -26.35
N GLN A 364 18.96 9.59 -25.66
CA GLN A 364 18.75 10.00 -24.27
C GLN A 364 17.52 10.91 -24.15
N SER A 365 17.32 11.83 -25.10
CA SER A 365 16.11 12.66 -25.10
C SER A 365 14.82 11.86 -25.39
N ALA A 366 14.89 10.83 -26.25
CA ALA A 366 13.77 9.92 -26.48
C ALA A 366 13.46 9.06 -25.24
N PHE A 367 14.48 8.67 -24.47
CA PHE A 367 14.28 8.04 -23.17
C PHE A 367 13.51 8.96 -22.22
N VAL A 368 13.87 10.25 -22.12
CA VAL A 368 13.17 11.20 -21.24
C VAL A 368 11.69 11.29 -21.63
N LEU A 369 11.40 11.34 -22.94
CA LEU A 369 10.02 11.35 -23.45
C LEU A 369 9.25 10.07 -23.06
N ALA A 370 9.87 8.89 -23.20
CA ALA A 370 9.27 7.62 -22.80
C ALA A 370 9.08 7.50 -21.28
N CYS A 371 10.05 7.97 -20.50
CA CYS A 371 10.03 7.99 -19.04
C CYS A 371 8.93 8.92 -18.48
N MET A 372 8.62 10.01 -19.21
CA MET A 372 7.54 10.94 -18.87
C MET A 372 6.18 10.57 -19.48
N ALA A 373 6.07 9.43 -20.17
CA ALA A 373 4.80 8.96 -20.72
C ALA A 373 3.76 8.73 -19.60
N PRO A 374 2.45 8.90 -19.87
CA PRO A 374 1.40 8.73 -18.85
C PRO A 374 1.44 7.36 -18.16
N THR A 375 1.80 6.31 -18.90
CA THR A 375 1.92 4.94 -18.39
C THR A 375 3.10 4.75 -17.43
N THR A 376 4.05 5.69 -17.36
CA THR A 376 5.25 5.65 -16.51
C THR A 376 5.17 6.68 -15.39
N ALA A 377 4.94 7.94 -15.74
CA ALA A 377 4.96 9.02 -14.77
C ALA A 377 3.65 9.16 -13.98
N GLY A 378 2.59 8.43 -14.38
CA GLY A 378 1.26 8.55 -13.77
C GLY A 378 0.78 10.01 -13.81
N VAL A 379 0.91 10.66 -14.95
CA VAL A 379 0.43 12.03 -15.16
C VAL A 379 -0.53 11.97 -16.35
N GLY A 380 -1.82 11.97 -16.05
CA GLY A 380 -2.87 12.27 -17.03
C GLY A 380 -3.04 13.78 -17.15
N PHE A 381 -3.34 14.27 -18.35
CA PHE A 381 -3.64 15.67 -18.62
C PHE A 381 -5.11 15.98 -18.39
#